data_AF-A0A7I7XDJ4-F1
#
_entry.id   AF-A0A7I7XDJ4-F1
#
_cell.length_a   1.000
_cell.length_b   1.000
_cell.length_c   1.000
_cell.angle_alpha   90.00
_cell.angle_beta   90.00
_cell.angle_gamma   90.00
#
_symmetry.space_group_name_H-M   'P 1'
#
loop_
_entity.id
_entity.type
_entity.pdbx_description
1 polymer ?
#
loop_
_entity_poly.entity_id
_entity_poly.type
_entity_poly.pdbx_seq_one_letter_code
_entity_poly.pdbx_strand_id
1 'polypeptide(L)'
;MYNLSDVAGLAETTANRLRDAQWDVAETGNLSLDGVTATTVYFGEAQGEKDAAEQIGALLQAPVEPRTPAVAQQPPGVIVAVTG
;
A
#
# COMPACT_ATOMS: atom_id res chain seq x y z
N MET A 1 -3.39 4.26 -0.02
CA MET A 1 -3.49 3.11 0.90
C MET A 1 -4.84 2.46 0.72
N TYR A 2 -4.87 1.14 0.53
CA TYR A 2 -6.09 0.44 0.17
C TYR A 2 -6.29 -0.79 1.01
N ASN A 3 -7.51 -0.95 1.53
CA ASN A 3 -7.95 -2.18 2.15
C ASN A 3 -8.52 -3.11 1.10
N LEU A 4 -7.99 -4.32 1.05
CA LEU A 4 -8.47 -5.41 0.20
C LEU A 4 -9.43 -6.35 0.93
N SER A 5 -9.67 -6.11 2.22
CA SER A 5 -10.59 -6.88 3.07
C SER A 5 -11.84 -6.06 3.43
N ASP A 6 -12.86 -6.74 3.94
CA ASP A 6 -14.05 -6.12 4.54
C ASP A 6 -13.80 -5.62 5.98
N VAL A 7 -12.56 -5.71 6.48
CA VAL A 7 -12.22 -5.27 7.84
C VAL A 7 -12.19 -3.75 7.89
N ALA A 8 -13.31 -3.16 8.33
CA ALA A 8 -13.43 -1.72 8.49
C ALA A 8 -12.29 -1.15 9.38
N GLY A 9 -11.67 -0.07 8.92
CA GLY A 9 -10.60 0.61 9.66
C GLY A 9 -9.20 -0.02 9.56
N LEU A 10 -9.01 -1.13 8.82
CA LEU A 10 -7.68 -1.74 8.64
C LEU A 10 -6.73 -0.81 7.87
N ALA A 11 -7.21 -0.22 6.77
CA ALA A 11 -6.45 0.80 6.03
C ALA A 11 -6.15 2.00 6.93
N GLU A 12 -7.13 2.52 7.67
CA GLU A 12 -6.91 3.68 8.53
C GLU A 12 -5.89 3.40 9.65
N THR A 13 -5.94 2.22 10.27
CA THR A 13 -4.98 1.79 11.29
C THR A 13 -3.56 1.74 10.74
N THR A 14 -3.41 1.15 9.54
CA THR A 14 -2.10 1.05 8.90
C THR A 14 -1.62 2.43 8.42
N ALA A 15 -2.53 3.32 8.00
CA ALA A 15 -2.22 4.69 7.63
C ALA A 15 -1.66 5.47 8.82
N ASN A 16 -2.27 5.30 9.99
CA ASN A 16 -1.79 5.94 11.21
C ASN A 16 -0.40 5.47 11.59
N ARG A 17 -0.11 4.16 11.47
CA ARG A 17 1.24 3.62 11.69
C ARG A 17 2.29 4.22 10.73
N LEU A 18 1.91 4.46 9.48
CA LEU A 18 2.77 5.13 8.50
C LEU A 18 3.00 6.60 8.87
N ARG A 19 1.96 7.32 9.27
CA ARG A 19 2.05 8.71 9.73
C ARG A 19 2.90 8.85 10.98
N ASP A 20 2.81 7.91 11.92
CA ASP A 20 3.66 7.85 13.11
C ASP A 20 5.14 7.67 12.74
N ALA A 21 5.40 6.92 11.67
CA ALA A 21 6.72 6.78 11.06
C ALA A 21 7.09 7.95 10.12
N GLN A 22 6.38 9.07 10.19
CA GLN A 22 6.59 10.29 9.40
C GLN A 22 6.39 10.13 7.88
N TRP A 23 5.64 9.11 7.45
CA TRP A 23 5.23 8.97 6.05
C TRP A 23 3.96 9.78 5.77
N ASP A 24 3.90 10.38 4.58
CA ASP A 24 2.68 11.00 4.09
C ASP A 24 1.73 9.95 3.49
N VAL A 25 0.47 10.00 3.90
CA VAL A 25 -0.58 9.09 3.41
C VAL A 25 -1.67 9.93 2.76
N ALA A 26 -1.58 10.04 1.43
CA ALA A 26 -2.45 10.88 0.63
C ALA A 26 -3.93 10.46 0.66
N GLU A 27 -4.19 9.15 0.55
CA GLU A 27 -5.56 8.62 0.47
C GLU A 27 -5.65 7.24 1.12
N THR A 28 -6.80 6.98 1.76
CA THR A 28 -7.21 5.67 2.27
C THR A 28 -8.54 5.29 1.63
N GLY A 29 -8.67 4.06 1.13
CA GLY A 29 -9.92 3.56 0.56
C GLY A 29 -10.02 2.04 0.58
N ASN A 30 -11.10 1.52 0.03
CA ASN A 30 -11.27 0.09 -0.24
C ASN A 30 -10.97 -0.17 -1.72
N LEU A 31 -10.30 -1.27 -2.02
CA LEU A 31 -9.99 -1.70 -3.37
C LEU A 31 -10.13 -3.22 -3.44
N SER A 32 -10.72 -3.77 -4.50
CA SER A 32 -10.70 -5.21 -4.73
C SER A 32 -9.61 -5.52 -5.76
N LEU A 33 -8.62 -6.31 -5.35
CA LEU A 33 -7.55 -6.79 -6.23
C LEU A 33 -7.60 -8.32 -6.30
N ASP A 34 -7.85 -8.83 -7.50
CA ASP A 34 -7.79 -10.28 -7.73
C ASP A 34 -6.35 -10.77 -7.62
N GLY A 35 -6.15 -11.87 -6.88
CA GLY A 35 -4.85 -12.53 -6.74
C GLY A 35 -3.94 -11.98 -5.64
N VAL A 36 -4.35 -10.96 -4.90
CA VAL A 36 -3.60 -10.42 -3.76
C VAL A 36 -4.16 -10.99 -2.46
N THR A 37 -3.47 -11.99 -1.90
CA THR A 37 -3.92 -12.72 -0.70
C THR A 37 -3.20 -12.29 0.58
N ALA A 38 -2.18 -11.46 0.46
CA ALA A 38 -1.39 -10.94 1.57
C ALA A 38 -1.27 -9.41 1.46
N THR A 39 -0.92 -8.77 2.58
CA THR A 39 -0.58 -7.34 2.56
C THR A 39 0.65 -7.15 1.66
N THR A 40 0.54 -6.33 0.63
CA THR A 40 1.58 -6.11 -0.38
C THR A 40 1.74 -4.61 -0.62
N VAL A 41 2.99 -4.16 -0.77
CA VAL A 41 3.31 -2.77 -1.09
C VAL A 41 3.70 -2.69 -2.57
N TYR A 42 2.97 -1.89 -3.34
CA TYR A 42 3.25 -1.66 -4.75
C TYR A 42 3.93 -0.33 -5.00
N PHE A 43 4.95 -0.33 -5.87
CA PHE A 43 5.63 0.88 -6.36
C PHE A 43 5.52 0.99 -7.88
N GLY A 44 5.40 2.21 -8.39
CA GLY A 44 5.50 2.49 -9.82
C GLY A 44 6.93 2.79 -10.25
N GLU A 45 7.09 3.24 -11.49
CA GLU A 45 8.41 3.52 -12.09
C GLU A 45 8.93 4.93 -11.76
N ALA A 46 8.18 5.74 -11.00
CA ALA A 46 8.63 7.09 -10.69
C ALA A 46 9.82 7.06 -9.72
N GLN A 47 10.71 8.03 -9.87
CA GLN A 47 11.93 8.12 -9.07
C GLN A 47 11.61 8.25 -7.59
N GLY A 48 12.19 7.39 -6.76
CA GLY A 48 12.01 7.37 -5.30
C GLY A 48 10.82 6.55 -4.81
N GLU A 49 9.89 6.12 -5.67
CA GLU A 49 8.77 5.28 -5.24
C GLU A 49 9.22 3.90 -4.76
N LYS A 50 10.20 3.32 -5.45
CA LYS A 50 10.76 2.02 -5.07
C LYS A 50 11.41 2.07 -3.69
N ASP A 51 12.28 3.04 -3.45
CA ASP A 51 12.97 3.20 -2.16
C ASP A 51 11.98 3.45 -1.01
N ALA A 52 10.94 4.25 -1.27
CA ALA A 52 9.86 4.47 -0.31
C ALA A 52 9.07 3.18 -0.03
N ALA A 53 8.71 2.42 -1.07
CA ALA A 53 8.00 1.16 -0.92
C ALA A 53 8.82 0.10 -0.19
N GLU A 54 10.15 0.04 -0.41
CA GLU A 54 11.06 -0.84 0.33
C GLU A 54 11.07 -0.52 1.83
N GLN A 55 11.13 0.76 2.19
CA GLN A 55 11.08 1.18 3.60
C GLN A 55 9.71 0.89 4.25
N ILE A 56 8.62 1.17 3.54
CA ILE A 56 7.27 0.89 4.00
C ILE A 56 7.04 -0.62 4.13
N GLY A 57 7.49 -1.41 3.16
CA GLY A 57 7.42 -2.87 3.19
C GLY A 57 8.19 -3.45 4.37
N ALA A 58 9.39 -2.92 4.66
CA ALA A 58 10.16 -3.31 5.85
C ALA A 58 9.41 -2.98 7.17
N LEU A 59 8.77 -1.81 7.25
CA LEU A 59 8.00 -1.39 8.43
C LEU A 59 6.77 -2.26 8.68
N LEU A 60 6.08 -2.64 7.59
CA LEU A 60 4.85 -3.44 7.62
C LEU A 60 5.13 -4.95 7.55
N GLN A 61 6.38 -5.36 7.36
CA GLN A 61 6.80 -6.74 7.10
C GLN A 61 6.06 -7.36 5.91
N ALA A 62 5.85 -6.54 4.88
CA ALA A 62 5.10 -6.88 3.68
C ALA A 62 6.03 -6.98 2.46
N PRO A 63 5.78 -7.91 1.53
CA PRO A 63 6.48 -7.95 0.25
C PRO A 63 6.26 -6.65 -0.54
N VAL A 64 7.29 -6.29 -1.31
CA VAL A 64 7.32 -5.10 -2.15
C VAL A 64 7.39 -5.53 -3.60
N GLU A 65 6.41 -5.10 -4.38
CA GLU A 65 6.23 -5.54 -5.76
C GLU A 65 6.04 -4.35 -6.71
N PRO A 66 6.47 -4.43 -7.97
CA PRO A 66 6.13 -3.42 -8.96
C PRO A 66 4.61 -3.41 -9.18
N ARG A 67 4.05 -2.24 -9.54
CA ARG A 67 2.63 -2.10 -9.86
C ARG A 67 2.20 -3.14 -10.89
N THR A 68 1.15 -3.87 -10.55
CA THR A 68 0.46 -4.79 -11.46
C THR A 68 -0.64 -4.04 -12.22
N PRO A 69 -1.19 -4.62 -13.31
CA PRO A 69 -2.34 -4.03 -14.01
C PRO A 69 -3.54 -3.74 -13.12
N ALA A 70 -3.70 -4.49 -12.03
CA ALA A 70 -4.80 -4.34 -11.08
C ALA A 70 -4.70 -3.04 -10.25
N VAL A 71 -3.49 -2.51 -10.03
CA VAL A 71 -3.23 -1.23 -9.35
C VAL A 71 -2.78 -0.12 -10.30
N ALA A 72 -2.78 -0.36 -11.62
CA ALA A 72 -2.29 0.60 -12.60
C ALA A 72 -3.16 1.86 -12.72
N GLN A 73 -4.46 1.75 -12.41
CA GLN A 73 -5.39 2.90 -12.42
C GLN A 73 -5.29 3.78 -11.18
N GLN A 74 -4.53 3.36 -10.17
CA GLN A 74 -4.37 4.14 -8.95
C GLN A 74 -3.40 5.33 -9.20
N PRO A 75 -3.61 6.47 -8.50
CA PRO A 75 -2.75 7.64 -8.64
C PRO A 75 -1.27 7.30 -8.47
N PRO A 76 -0.32 8.02 -9.09
CA PRO A 76 1.12 7.85 -8.85
C PRO A 76 1.48 7.88 -7.36
N GLY A 77 2.54 7.17 -6.97
CA GLY A 77 2.95 7.00 -5.57
C GLY A 77 3.03 5.55 -5.09
N VAL A 78 3.34 5.37 -3.82
CA VAL A 78 3.38 4.04 -3.19
C VAL A 78 1.97 3.60 -2.80
N ILE A 79 1.60 2.38 -3.19
CA ILE A 79 0.29 1.80 -2.93
C ILE A 79 0.47 0.68 -1.92
N VAL A 80 0.02 0.90 -0.68
CA VAL A 80 -0.05 -0.17 0.32
C VAL A 80 -1.41 -0.84 0.22
N ALA A 81 -1.42 -2.12 -0.13
CA ALA A 81 -2.61 -2.95 -0.18
C ALA A 81 -2.61 -3.86 1.06
N VAL A 82 -3.54 -3.65 1.98
CA VAL A 82 -3.63 -4.43 3.23
C VAL A 82 -4.73 -5.49 3.12
N THR A 83 -4.44 -6.70 3.60
CA THR A 83 -5.40 -7.79 3.75
C THR A 83 -5.54 -8.13 5.25
N GLY A 84 -6.71 -8.61 5.65
CA GLY A 84 -7.06 -8.95 7.03
C GLY A 84 -8.01 -10.14 7.10
#